data_AF-A0A934IHR5-F1
#
_entry.id   AF-A0A934IHR5-F1
#
_cell.length_a   1.000
_cell.length_b   1.000
_cell.length_c   1.000
_cell.angle_alpha   90.00
_cell.angle_beta   90.00
_cell.angle_gamma   90.00
#
_symmetry.space_group_name_H-M   'P 1'
#
loop_
_entity.id
_entity.type
_entity.pdbx_description
1 polymer ?
#
loop_
_entity_poly.entity_id
_entity_poly.type
_entity_poly.pdbx_seq_one_letter_code
_entity_poly.pdbx_strand_id
1 'polypeptide(L)'
;MAGVGAVSLATPLVSDRIFDKWFGVPEIFWVAPLLLVSAALVATLWVMLKRMPFAGDRFDWLSFAVSSAVFALAYLGLAYSFYPYVVPERLTIYESAAAPESLRIILVGACFVIPTIIAYSVLAYVIFRGKATELRYD
;
A
#
# COMPACT_ATOMS: atom_id res chain seq x y z
N MET A 1 -11.51 -6.46 -7.48
CA MET A 1 -10.34 -6.58 -8.39
C MET A 1 -10.47 -5.74 -9.65
N ALA A 2 -11.66 -5.60 -10.24
CA ALA A 2 -11.89 -4.71 -11.39
C ALA A 2 -11.43 -3.25 -11.16
N GLY A 3 -11.61 -2.70 -9.95
CA GLY A 3 -11.19 -1.33 -9.63
C GLY A 3 -9.67 -1.09 -9.68
N VAL A 4 -8.86 -2.04 -9.19
CA VAL A 4 -7.39 -1.92 -9.22
C VAL A 4 -6.88 -2.02 -10.66
N GLY A 5 -7.46 -2.91 -11.46
CA GLY A 5 -7.15 -3.02 -12.89
C GLY A 5 -7.56 -1.77 -13.68
N ALA A 6 -8.75 -1.22 -13.40
CA ALA A 6 -9.23 0.00 -14.06
C ALA A 6 -8.37 1.22 -13.73
N VAL A 7 -7.97 1.41 -12.46
CA VAL A 7 -7.12 2.52 -12.05
C VAL A 7 -5.70 2.38 -12.62
N SER A 8 -5.14 1.16 -12.62
CA SER A 8 -3.80 0.91 -13.17
C SER A 8 -3.73 1.12 -14.68
N LEU A 9 -4.83 0.89 -15.41
CA LEU A 9 -4.93 1.17 -16.85
C LEU A 9 -5.25 2.64 -17.14
N ALA A 10 -6.10 3.28 -16.34
CA ALA A 10 -6.49 4.68 -16.55
C ALA A 10 -5.36 5.68 -16.25
N THR A 11 -4.51 5.37 -15.26
CA THR A 11 -3.45 6.27 -14.79
C THR A 11 -2.42 6.63 -15.87
N PRO A 12 -1.87 5.68 -16.67
CA PRO A 12 -0.98 6.02 -17.77
C PRO A 12 -1.70 6.63 -19.00
N LEU A 13 -2.99 6.36 -19.20
CA LEU A 13 -3.75 6.88 -20.34
C LEU A 13 -4.17 8.36 -20.19
N VAL A 14 -4.18 8.88 -18.96
CA VAL A 14 -4.61 10.26 -18.65
C VAL A 14 -3.41 11.23 -18.59
N SER A 15 -2.17 10.73 -18.52
CA SER A 15 -0.99 11.58 -18.41
C SER A 15 0.20 11.00 -19.16
N ASP A 16 0.59 11.64 -20.27
CA ASP A 16 1.77 11.31 -21.07
C ASP A 16 3.04 11.26 -20.21
N ARG A 17 3.11 12.12 -19.19
CA ARG A 17 4.20 12.16 -18.23
C ARG A 17 4.30 10.90 -17.37
N ILE A 18 3.17 10.34 -16.94
CA ILE A 18 3.17 9.08 -16.17
C ILE A 18 3.49 7.91 -17.09
N PHE A 19 3.01 7.97 -18.34
CA PHE A 19 3.36 7.00 -19.38
C PHE A 19 4.88 6.94 -19.60
N ASP A 20 5.54 8.08 -19.83
CA ASP A 20 6.99 8.14 -20.00
C ASP A 20 7.75 7.67 -18.76
N LYS A 21 7.22 7.91 -17.56
CA LYS A 21 7.83 7.43 -16.31
C LYS A 21 7.71 5.93 -16.08
N TRP A 22 6.64 5.32 -16.59
CA TRP A 22 6.35 3.89 -16.38
C TRP A 22 6.95 3.04 -17.49
N PHE A 23 6.97 3.56 -18.73
CA PHE A 23 7.39 2.84 -19.93
C PHE A 23 8.66 3.39 -20.57
N GLY A 24 9.18 4.53 -20.09
CA GLY A 24 10.47 5.09 -20.51
C GLY A 24 11.64 4.25 -20.01
N VAL A 25 12.70 4.22 -20.82
CA VAL A 25 13.95 3.54 -20.48
C VAL A 25 14.93 4.60 -19.97
N PRO A 26 15.52 4.47 -18.76
CA PRO A 26 15.63 3.25 -17.94
C PRO A 26 14.62 3.08 -16.79
N GLU A 27 13.69 4.00 -16.58
CA GLU A 27 12.77 4.04 -15.42
C GLU A 27 11.88 2.80 -15.33
N ILE A 28 11.57 2.18 -16.46
CA ILE A 28 10.84 0.92 -16.57
C ILE A 28 11.48 -0.21 -15.72
N PHE A 29 12.81 -0.24 -15.58
CA PHE A 29 13.48 -1.26 -14.76
C PHE A 29 13.20 -1.10 -13.26
N TRP A 30 12.83 0.11 -12.81
CA TRP A 30 12.40 0.35 -11.44
C TRP A 30 10.91 0.10 -11.20
N VAL A 31 10.08 0.39 -12.19
CA VAL A 31 8.64 0.23 -12.05
C VAL A 31 8.20 -1.21 -12.35
N ALA A 32 8.87 -1.92 -13.25
CA ALA A 32 8.49 -3.27 -13.66
C ALA A 32 8.48 -4.29 -12.50
N PRO A 33 9.49 -4.36 -11.61
CA PRO A 33 9.44 -5.25 -10.45
C PRO A 33 8.26 -4.94 -9.53
N LEU A 34 7.98 -3.65 -9.31
CA LEU A 34 6.87 -3.20 -8.47
C LEU A 34 5.51 -3.66 -9.05
N LEU A 35 5.31 -3.47 -10.36
CA LEU A 35 4.10 -3.90 -11.05
C LEU A 35 3.96 -5.42 -11.07
N LEU A 36 5.06 -6.15 -11.30
CA LEU A 36 5.07 -7.62 -11.28
C LEU A 36 4.68 -8.18 -9.91
N VAL A 37 5.26 -7.64 -8.83
CA VAL A 37 4.93 -8.07 -7.46
C VAL A 37 3.47 -7.75 -7.12
N SER A 38 2.99 -6.57 -7.50
CA SER A 38 1.58 -6.19 -7.29
C SER A 38 0.62 -7.13 -8.04
N ALA A 39 0.90 -7.41 -9.32
CA ALA A 39 0.11 -8.35 -10.12
C ALA A 39 0.13 -9.77 -9.53
N ALA A 40 1.30 -10.23 -9.08
CA ALA A 40 1.45 -11.54 -8.44
C ALA A 40 0.64 -11.66 -7.14
N LEU A 41 0.64 -10.62 -6.30
CA LEU A 41 -0.14 -10.60 -5.06
C LEU A 41 -1.65 -10.55 -5.33
N VAL A 42 -2.09 -9.78 -6.33
CA VAL A 42 -3.49 -9.76 -6.75
C VAL A 42 -3.93 -11.13 -7.28
N ALA A 43 -3.11 -11.78 -8.12
CA ALA A 43 -3.38 -13.13 -8.62
C ALA A 43 -3.42 -14.16 -7.48
N THR A 44 -2.48 -14.06 -6.54
CA THR A 44 -2.43 -14.91 -5.34
C THR A 44 -3.70 -14.75 -4.50
N LEU A 45 -4.12 -13.51 -4.23
CA LEU A 45 -5.35 -13.22 -3.50
C LEU A 45 -6.58 -13.78 -4.22
N TRP A 46 -6.63 -13.68 -5.56
CA TRP A 46 -7.75 -14.17 -6.36
C TRP A 46 -7.88 -15.70 -6.30
N VAL A 47 -6.76 -16.40 -6.44
CA VAL A 47 -6.71 -17.87 -6.34
C VAL A 47 -7.04 -18.31 -4.91
N MET A 48 -6.52 -17.61 -3.90
CA MET A 48 -6.80 -17.91 -2.50
C MET A 48 -8.28 -17.78 -2.16
N LEU A 49 -8.93 -16.67 -2.54
CA LEU A 49 -10.36 -16.47 -2.28
C LEU A 49 -11.24 -17.52 -2.97
N LYS A 50 -10.86 -17.99 -4.17
CA LYS A 50 -11.58 -19.05 -4.88
C LYS A 50 -11.43 -20.44 -4.26
N ARG A 51 -10.33 -20.68 -3.54
CA ARG A 51 -10.02 -21.97 -2.91
C ARG A 51 -10.41 -22.04 -1.44
N MET A 52 -10.92 -20.95 -0.86
CA MET A 52 -11.42 -20.91 0.50
C MET A 52 -12.79 -21.61 0.62
N PRO A 53 -13.09 -22.25 1.77
CA PRO A 53 -12.25 -22.35 2.98
C PRO A 53 -11.19 -23.46 2.90
N PHE A 54 -10.00 -23.18 3.43
CA PHE A 54 -8.91 -24.17 3.50
C PHE A 54 -9.10 -25.11 4.69
N ALA A 55 -8.69 -26.39 4.56
CA ALA A 55 -8.88 -27.39 5.60
C ALA A 55 -8.21 -26.99 6.94
N GLY A 56 -9.00 -26.71 7.96
CA GLY A 56 -8.54 -26.40 9.32
C GLY A 56 -8.09 -24.94 9.54
N ASP A 57 -8.60 -23.98 8.76
CA ASP A 57 -8.48 -22.52 9.00
C ASP A 57 -7.04 -21.99 9.16
N ARG A 58 -6.07 -22.79 8.70
CA ARG A 58 -4.63 -22.60 8.92
C ARG A 58 -4.00 -21.45 8.11
N PHE A 59 -4.80 -20.69 7.35
CA PHE A 59 -4.35 -19.57 6.51
C PHE A 59 -5.32 -18.38 6.47
N ASP A 60 -6.24 -18.24 7.42
CA ASP A 60 -7.25 -17.17 7.39
C ASP A 60 -6.62 -15.76 7.44
N TRP A 61 -5.53 -15.60 8.20
CA TRP A 61 -4.80 -14.33 8.29
C TRP A 61 -4.08 -13.94 6.99
N LEU A 62 -3.78 -14.92 6.13
CA LEU A 62 -2.99 -14.71 4.93
C LEU A 62 -3.75 -13.86 3.91
N SER A 63 -5.08 -14.03 3.79
CA SER A 63 -5.91 -13.17 2.94
C SER A 63 -5.90 -11.72 3.39
N PHE A 64 -5.89 -11.47 4.71
CA PHE A 64 -5.75 -10.13 5.26
C PHE A 64 -4.37 -9.55 4.93
N ALA A 65 -3.29 -10.29 5.22
CA ALA A 65 -1.93 -9.84 4.96
C ALA A 65 -1.65 -9.55 3.47
N VAL A 66 -2.10 -10.44 2.57
CA VAL A 66 -1.93 -10.26 1.11
C VAL A 66 -2.75 -9.06 0.63
N SER A 67 -3.98 -8.87 1.12
CA SER A 67 -4.79 -7.68 0.79
C SER A 67 -4.11 -6.38 1.25
N SER A 68 -3.64 -6.33 2.51
CA SER A 68 -2.90 -5.17 3.03
C SER A 68 -1.63 -4.88 2.22
N ALA A 69 -0.90 -5.92 1.79
CA ALA A 69 0.28 -5.76 0.95
C ALA A 69 -0.05 -5.19 -0.45
N VAL A 70 -1.14 -5.65 -1.07
CA VAL A 70 -1.62 -5.08 -2.35
C VAL A 70 -1.93 -3.59 -2.20
N PHE A 71 -2.64 -3.19 -1.14
CA PHE A 71 -2.94 -1.79 -0.88
C PHE A 71 -1.68 -0.95 -0.61
N ALA A 72 -0.72 -1.47 0.16
CA ALA A 72 0.55 -0.81 0.40
C ALA A 72 1.34 -0.58 -0.89
N LEU A 73 1.42 -1.60 -1.76
CA LEU A 73 2.09 -1.48 -3.06
C LEU A 73 1.37 -0.52 -4.01
N ALA A 74 0.05 -0.52 -4.02
CA ALA A 74 -0.72 0.44 -4.80
C ALA A 74 -0.43 1.89 -4.36
N TYR A 75 -0.33 2.14 -3.06
CA TYR A 75 0.04 3.46 -2.53
C TYR A 75 1.48 3.83 -2.89
N LEU A 76 2.42 2.89 -2.84
CA LEU A 76 3.80 3.11 -3.28
C LEU A 76 3.89 3.46 -4.77
N GLY A 77 3.16 2.74 -5.63
CA GLY A 77 3.11 3.04 -7.07
C GLY A 77 2.51 4.43 -7.35
N LEU A 78 1.50 4.83 -6.58
CA LEU A 78 0.93 6.17 -6.63
C LEU A 78 1.95 7.24 -6.22
N ALA A 79 2.61 7.04 -5.07
CA ALA A 79 3.63 7.95 -4.57
C ALA A 79 4.80 8.13 -5.55
N TYR A 80 5.26 7.02 -6.16
CA TYR A 80 6.31 7.05 -7.19
C TYR A 80 5.86 7.82 -8.44
N SER A 81 4.59 7.67 -8.83
CA SER A 81 4.05 8.37 -10.00
C SER A 81 4.09 9.88 -9.82
N PHE A 82 3.70 10.38 -8.64
CA PHE A 82 3.69 11.82 -8.34
C PHE A 82 5.05 12.42 -8.00
N TYR A 83 5.99 11.65 -7.45
CA TYR A 83 7.34 12.13 -7.14
C TYR A 83 8.01 12.85 -8.34
N PRO A 84 8.74 13.96 -8.20
CA PRO A 84 9.02 14.75 -7.00
C PRO A 84 7.96 15.83 -6.74
N TYR A 85 6.74 15.72 -7.27
CA TYR A 85 5.69 16.72 -7.13
C TYR A 85 4.72 16.33 -6.01
N VAL A 86 4.40 17.31 -5.16
CA VAL A 86 3.29 17.20 -4.19
C VAL A 86 1.99 17.61 -4.87
N VAL A 87 2.04 18.67 -5.67
CA VAL A 87 0.97 19.08 -6.57
C VAL A 87 1.50 18.99 -7.99
N PRO A 88 0.93 18.12 -8.86
CA PRO A 88 1.40 17.94 -10.23
C PRO A 88 1.55 19.28 -10.94
N GLU A 89 2.70 19.48 -11.60
CA GLU A 89 3.00 20.66 -12.43
C GLU A 89 2.96 22.02 -11.70
N ARG A 90 2.84 22.02 -10.37
CA ARG A 90 2.68 23.24 -9.57
C ARG A 90 3.71 23.37 -8.45
N LEU A 91 3.92 22.30 -7.67
CA LEU A 91 4.79 22.34 -6.49
C LEU A 91 5.58 21.05 -6.32
N THR A 92 6.90 21.19 -6.24
CA THR A 92 7.81 20.08 -5.92
C THR A 92 7.95 19.87 -4.41
N ILE A 93 8.40 18.68 -4.00
CA ILE A 93 8.71 18.35 -2.60
C ILE A 93 9.77 19.28 -1.99
N TYR A 94 10.66 19.82 -2.82
CA TYR A 94 11.75 20.70 -2.39
C TYR A 94 11.25 22.11 -2.15
N GLU A 95 10.36 22.62 -3.01
CA GLU A 95 9.75 23.95 -2.87
C GLU A 95 8.69 23.98 -1.77
N SER A 96 8.02 22.85 -1.53
CA SER A 96 7.01 22.71 -0.47
C SER A 96 7.62 22.33 0.89
N ALA A 97 8.93 22.13 0.97
CA ALA A 97 9.60 21.83 2.23
C ALA A 97 9.55 23.05 3.17
N ALA A 98 9.12 22.81 4.41
CA ALA A 98 9.20 23.84 5.45
C ALA A 98 10.67 24.09 5.86
N ALA A 99 10.89 25.09 6.73
CA ALA A 99 12.21 25.37 7.25
C ALA A 99 12.87 24.10 7.84
N PRO A 100 14.17 23.86 7.60
CA PRO A 100 14.85 22.65 8.04
C PRO A 100 14.70 22.36 9.54
N GLU A 101 14.64 23.39 10.38
CA GLU A 101 14.46 23.23 11.82
C GLU A 101 13.06 22.72 12.19
N SER A 102 12.01 23.18 11.50
CA SER A 102 10.66 22.64 11.67
C SER A 102 10.58 21.18 11.22
N LEU A 103 11.23 20.83 10.09
CA LEU A 103 11.31 19.44 9.62
C LEU A 103 12.01 18.53 10.64
N ARG A 104 13.09 18.99 11.27
CA ARG A 104 13.80 18.23 12.32
C ARG A 104 12.91 17.97 13.53
N ILE A 105 12.15 18.98 13.98
CA ILE A 105 11.20 18.82 15.09
C ILE A 105 10.13 17.78 14.74
N ILE A 106 9.54 17.85 13.54
CA ILE A 106 8.55 16.88 13.06
C ILE A 106 9.15 15.48 12.97
N LEU A 107 10.40 15.35 12.48
CA LEU A 107 11.09 14.08 12.38
C LEU A 107 11.28 13.43 13.76
N VAL A 108 11.72 14.21 14.75
CA VAL A 108 11.86 13.72 16.14
C VAL A 108 10.49 13.25 16.65
N GLY A 109 9.42 14.03 16.45
CA GLY A 109 8.06 13.61 16.80
C GLY A 109 7.65 12.31 16.12
N ALA A 110 7.89 12.18 14.81
CA ALA A 110 7.58 10.97 14.05
C ALA A 110 8.34 9.74 14.57
N CYS A 111 9.61 9.88 14.96
CA CYS A 111 10.41 8.81 15.54
C CYS A 111 9.83 8.21 16.83
N PHE A 112 9.02 8.96 17.59
CA PHE A 112 8.34 8.44 18.77
C PHE A 112 6.89 8.03 18.49
N VAL A 113 6.17 8.86 17.74
CA VAL A 113 4.75 8.64 17.46
C VAL A 113 4.53 7.42 16.57
N ILE A 114 5.32 7.24 15.50
CA ILE A 114 5.14 6.10 14.58
C ILE A 114 5.35 4.76 15.29
N PRO A 115 6.43 4.53 16.07
CA PRO A 115 6.57 3.29 16.83
C PRO A 115 5.47 3.08 17.86
N THR A 116 4.99 4.16 18.50
CA THR A 116 3.88 4.07 19.47
C THR A 116 2.59 3.61 18.81
N ILE A 117 2.25 4.18 17.64
CA ILE A 117 1.08 3.76 16.85
C ILE A 117 1.20 2.29 16.46
N ILE A 118 2.36 1.87 15.96
CA ILE A 118 2.60 0.47 15.57
C ILE A 118 2.46 -0.46 16.78
N ALA A 119 3.07 -0.10 17.93
CA ALA A 119 3.00 -0.90 19.15
C ALA A 119 1.56 -1.04 19.64
N TYR A 120 0.78 0.05 19.63
CA TYR A 120 -0.63 0.02 19.99
C TYR A 120 -1.46 -0.83 19.02
N SER A 121 -1.24 -0.70 17.70
CA SER A 121 -1.93 -1.54 16.71
C SER A 121 -1.62 -3.02 16.92
N VAL A 122 -0.36 -3.39 17.13
CA VAL A 122 0.04 -4.77 17.44
C VAL A 122 -0.62 -5.25 18.73
N LEU A 123 -0.60 -4.45 19.79
CA LEU A 123 -1.23 -4.78 21.06
C LEU A 123 -2.73 -5.03 20.88
N ALA A 124 -3.44 -4.16 20.15
CA ALA A 124 -4.86 -4.32 19.86
C ALA A 124 -5.14 -5.63 19.12
N TYR A 125 -4.36 -5.96 18.08
CA TYR A 125 -4.49 -7.22 17.36
C TYR A 125 -4.19 -8.45 18.25
N VAL A 126 -3.23 -8.34 19.17
CA VAL A 126 -2.89 -9.43 20.11
C VAL A 126 -3.99 -9.62 21.16
N ILE A 127 -4.55 -8.53 21.69
CA ILE A 127 -5.61 -8.59 22.71
C ILE A 127 -6.91 -9.12 22.10
N PHE A 128 -7.30 -8.63 20.93
CA PHE A 128 -8.54 -9.02 20.25
C PHE A 128 -8.37 -10.22 19.30
N ARG A 129 -7.29 -11.01 19.46
CA ARG A 129 -7.13 -12.23 18.68
C ARG A 129 -8.16 -13.27 19.13
N GLY A 130 -8.91 -13.81 18.19
CA GLY A 130 -9.93 -14.82 18.47
C GLY A 130 -10.99 -14.82 17.38
N LYS A 131 -11.64 -15.96 17.15
CA LYS A 131 -12.77 -16.03 16.25
C LYS A 131 -14.01 -15.52 16.98
N ALA A 132 -14.80 -14.67 16.31
CA ALA A 132 -16.11 -14.30 16.82
C ALA A 132 -16.95 -15.58 16.96
N THR A 133 -17.40 -15.85 18.19
CA THR A 133 -18.26 -16.99 18.50
C THR A 133 -19.68 -16.47 18.69
N GLU A 134 -20.70 -17.24 18.33
CA GLU A 134 -22.07 -16.84 18.59
C GLU A 134 -22.31 -16.65 20.09
N LEU A 135 -23.01 -15.56 20.44
CA LEU A 135 -23.40 -15.26 21.80
C LEU A 135 -24.50 -16.24 22.23
N ARG A 136 -24.12 -17.30 22.96
CA ARG A 136 -25.09 -18.11 23.70
C ARG A 136 -25.52 -17.36 24.95
N TYR A 137 -26.76 -16.86 24.93
CA TYR A 137 -27.48 -16.52 26.14
C TYR A 137 -28.22 -17.79 26.58
N ASP A 138 -27.68 -18.47 27.60
CA ASP A 138 -28.41 -19.50 28.34
C ASP A 138 -29.36 -18.84 29.36
#